data_AF-A0A382PLL1-F1
#
_entry.id   AF-A0A382PLL1-F1
#
_cell.length_a   1.000
_cell.length_b   1.000
_cell.length_c   1.000
_cell.angle_alpha   90.00
_cell.angle_beta   90.00
_cell.angle_gamma   90.00
#
_symmetry.space_group_name_H-M   'P 1'
#
loop_
_entity.id
_entity.type
_entity.pdbx_description
1 polymer ?
#
loop_
_entity_poly.entity_id
_entity_poly.type
_entity_poly.pdbx_seq_one_letter_code
_entity_poly.pdbx_strand_id
1 'polypeptide(L)' 'MPTSQQSSQPTYGVHLLRDVMIPMRDGVRLATDIYVPCHGDGTVVDGKEKVPALLVRTSYDKTAPEWD' A
#
# COMPACT_ATOMS: atom_id res chain seq x y z
N MET A 1 0.61 -23.51 29.31
CA MET A 1 1.68 -22.54 29.04
C MET A 1 1.19 -21.62 27.94
N PRO A 2 0.98 -20.32 28.15
CA PRO A 2 0.73 -19.41 27.04
C PRO A 2 2.05 -19.24 26.28
N THR A 3 2.08 -19.62 25.00
CA THR A 3 3.19 -19.30 24.10
C THR A 3 3.18 -17.79 23.87
N SER A 4 4.26 -17.11 24.27
CA SER A 4 4.51 -15.72 23.91
C SER A 4 4.61 -15.62 22.39
N GLN A 5 3.58 -15.06 21.75
CA GLN A 5 3.56 -14.86 20.30
C GLN A 5 4.43 -13.65 19.99
N GLN A 6 5.64 -13.90 19.48
CA GLN A 6 6.54 -12.83 19.04
C GLN A 6 6.08 -12.35 17.65
N SER A 7 5.66 -11.09 17.56
CA SER A 7 5.25 -10.45 16.31
C SER A 7 6.43 -10.38 15.33
N SER A 8 6.15 -10.52 14.03
CA SER A 8 7.14 -10.21 12.99
C SER A 8 7.46 -8.71 13.01
N GLN A 9 8.74 -8.36 12.90
CA GLN A 9 9.14 -6.97 12.73
C GLN A 9 9.00 -6.54 11.26
N PRO A 10 8.54 -5.31 10.99
CA PRO A 10 8.44 -4.81 9.62
C PRO A 10 9.84 -4.62 9.01
N THR A 11 10.05 -5.18 7.81
CA THR A 11 11.30 -5.02 7.06
C THR A 11 11.36 -3.69 6.30
N TYR A 12 10.20 -3.11 5.96
CA TYR A 12 10.07 -1.91 5.16
C TYR A 12 9.28 -0.82 5.89
N GLY A 13 9.60 0.43 5.59
CA GLY A 13 8.68 1.56 5.78
C GLY A 13 7.66 1.64 4.65
N VAL A 14 6.85 2.70 4.65
CA VAL A 14 5.81 2.93 3.64
C VAL A 14 5.92 4.33 3.04
N HIS A 15 5.90 4.41 1.72
CA HIS A 15 5.76 5.64 0.94
C HIS A 15 4.38 5.68 0.28
N LEU A 16 3.63 6.76 0.50
CA LEU A 16 2.26 6.90 0.03
C LEU A 16 2.17 7.83 -1.18
N LEU A 17 1.67 7.29 -2.30
CA LEU A 17 1.22 8.06 -3.44
C LEU A 17 -0.30 8.21 -3.36
N ARG A 18 -0.78 9.40 -3.02
CA ARG A 18 -2.22 9.68 -2.92
C ARG A 18 -2.83 10.06 -4.26
N ASP A 19 -4.09 9.67 -4.46
CA ASP A 19 -4.96 10.09 -5.57
C ASP A 19 -4.34 9.89 -6.96
N VAL A 20 -3.65 8.78 -7.15
CA VAL A 20 -3.17 8.39 -8.48
C VAL A 20 -4.39 8.02 -9.33
N MET A 21 -4.66 8.81 -10.36
CA MET A 21 -5.84 8.68 -11.21
C MET A 21 -5.62 7.60 -12.28
N ILE A 22 -5.98 6.36 -11.98
CA ILE A 22 -5.73 5.19 -12.85
C ILE A 22 -6.76 5.16 -14.00
N PRO A 23 -6.33 5.16 -15.28
CA PRO A 23 -7.22 5.13 -16.42
C PRO A 23 -7.82 3.74 -16.64
N MET A 24 -9.14 3.68 -16.75
CA MET A 24 -9.89 2.47 -17.12
C MET A 24 -10.08 2.38 -18.63
N ARG A 25 -10.54 1.21 -19.11
CA ARG A 25 -10.76 0.93 -20.54
C ARG A 25 -11.76 1.88 -21.21
N ASP A 26 -12.73 2.37 -20.45
CA ASP A 26 -13.77 3.30 -20.91
C ASP A 26 -13.36 4.78 -20.82
N GLY A 27 -12.14 5.07 -20.35
CA GLY A 27 -11.63 6.43 -20.17
C GLY A 27 -11.96 7.06 -18.81
N VAL A 28 -12.77 6.42 -17.96
CA VAL A 28 -12.98 6.87 -16.58
C VAL A 28 -11.69 6.70 -15.79
N ARG A 29 -11.42 7.61 -14.85
CA ARG A 29 -10.23 7.56 -13.98
C ARG A 29 -10.65 7.29 -12.54
N LEU A 30 -10.08 6.27 -11.92
CA LEU A 30 -10.34 5.93 -10.52
C LEU A 30 -9.22 6.46 -9.63
N ALA A 31 -9.58 7.22 -8.59
CA ALA A 31 -8.62 7.68 -7.59
C ALA A 31 -8.10 6.48 -6.78
N THR A 32 -6.78 6.31 -6.74
CA THR A 32 -6.14 5.16 -6.10
C THR A 32 -4.99 5.65 -5.23
N ASP A 33 -4.99 5.22 -3.97
CA ASP A 33 -3.85 5.40 -3.07
C ASP A 33 -2.93 4.19 -3.19
N ILE A 34 -1.63 4.42 -3.36
CA ILE A 34 -0.63 3.37 -3.56
C ILE A 34 0.38 3.46 -2.42
N TYR A 35 0.40 2.43 -1.60
CA TYR A 35 1.35 2.25 -0.49
C TYR A 35 2.52 1.41 -0.99
N VAL A 36 3.66 2.05 -1.25
CA VAL A 36 4.87 1.40 -1.77
C VAL A 36 5.86 1.17 -0.63
N PRO A 37 6.47 -0.02 -0.50
CA PRO A 37 7.51 -0.25 0.49
C PRO A 37 8.70 0.70 0.28
N CYS A 38 9.31 1.16 1.37
CA CYS A 38 10.59 1.88 1.34
C CYS A 38 11.60 1.26 2.30
N HIS A 39 12.88 1.34 1.92
CA HIS A 39 14.00 0.89 2.74
C HIS A 39 14.20 1.82 3.94
N GLY A 40 15.01 1.40 4.92
CA GLY A 40 15.26 2.17 6.15
C GLY A 40 15.90 3.55 5.93
N ASP A 41 16.48 3.79 4.76
CA ASP A 41 17.03 5.07 4.32
C ASP A 41 16.00 5.98 3.62
N GLY A 42 14.74 5.51 3.49
CA GLY A 42 13.65 6.21 2.82
C GLY A 42 13.57 5.97 1.30
N THR A 43 14.49 5.19 0.72
CA THR A 43 14.47 4.89 -0.72
C THR A 43 13.27 3.99 -1.04
N VAL A 44 12.43 4.40 -1.99
CA VAL A 44 11.29 3.60 -2.46
C VAL A 44 11.79 2.37 -3.22
N VAL A 45 11.21 1.20 -2.91
CA VAL A 45 11.51 -0.04 -3.63
C VAL A 45 11.19 0.12 -5.12
N ASP A 46 12.16 -0.13 -5.99
CA ASP A 46 12.02 0.04 -7.45
C ASP A 46 11.61 -1.27 -8.15
N GLY A 47 11.40 -1.20 -9.47
CA GLY A 47 10.98 -2.35 -10.28
C GLY A 47 11.97 -3.52 -10.38
N LYS A 48 13.18 -3.40 -9.83
CA LYS A 48 14.17 -4.50 -9.79
C LYS A 48 13.89 -5.45 -8.63
N GLU A 49 13.29 -4.96 -7.56
CA GLU A 49 12.92 -5.72 -6.38
C GLU A 49 11.45 -6.14 -6.47
N LYS A 50 11.21 -7.46 -6.49
CA LYS A 50 9.84 -7.98 -6.62
C LYS A 50 9.18 -8.05 -5.25
N VAL A 51 8.12 -7.27 -5.08
CA VAL A 51 7.22 -7.32 -3.93
C VAL A 51 5.80 -7.71 -4.39
N PRO A 52 5.04 -8.46 -3.58
CA PRO A 52 3.65 -8.75 -3.90
C PRO A 52 2.79 -7.49 -3.78
N ALA A 53 1.69 -7.45 -4.53
CA ALA A 53 0.70 -6.38 -4.43
C ALA A 53 -0.55 -6.89 -3.71
N LEU A 54 -1.09 -6.07 -2.80
CA LEU A 54 -2.42 -6.22 -2.24
C LEU A 54 -3.31 -5.14 -2.87
N LEU A 55 -4.46 -5.56 -3.40
CA LEU A 55 -5.41 -4.65 -4.04
C LEU A 55 -6.72 -4.67 -3.27
N VAL A 56 -7.14 -3.49 -2.83
CA VAL A 56 -8.48 -3.26 -2.27
C VAL A 56 -9.20 -2.31 -3.22
N ARG A 57 -10.44 -2.66 -3.56
CA ARG A 57 -11.36 -1.79 -4.29
C ARG A 57 -12.59 -1.60 -3.41
N THR A 58 -12.94 -0.35 -3.18
CA THR A 58 -14.10 0.02 -2.37
C THR A 58 -14.92 1.08 -3.11
N SER A 59 -16.24 0.99 -2.98
CA SER A 59 -17.18 2.04 -3.38
C SER A 59 -17.40 3.06 -2.26
N TYR A 60 -16.90 2.76 -1.06
CA TYR A 60 -16.89 3.67 0.07
C TYR A 60 -15.64 4.56 0.02
N ASP A 61 -15.66 5.62 0.82
CA ASP A 61 -14.55 6.58 0.89
C ASP A 61 -13.23 5.86 1.20
N LYS A 62 -12.26 5.98 0.29
CA LYS A 62 -10.91 5.39 0.45
C LYS A 62 -10.08 6.06 1.54
N THR A 63 -10.57 7.17 2.10
CA THR A 63 -9.96 7.95 3.19
C THR A 63 -10.68 7.77 4.52
N ALA A 64 -11.63 6.83 4.59
CA ALA A 64 -12.41 6.64 5.79
C ALA A 64 -11.53 6.16 6.98
N PRO A 65 -11.82 6.58 8.23
CA PRO A 65 -10.95 6.35 9.37
C PRO A 65 -10.73 4.87 9.74
N GLU A 66 -11.61 3.97 9.28
CA GLU A 66 -11.45 2.53 9.51
C GLU A 66 -10.23 1.92 8.78
N TRP A 67 -9.57 2.68 7.92
CA TRP A 67 -8.39 2.26 7.16
C TRP A 67 -7.05 2.75 7.73
N ASP A 68 -7.06 3.62 8.74
CA ASP A 68 -5.87 4.08 9.48
C ASP A 68 -5.42 3.06 10.55
#